data_AF-A0A4Q6XCH6-F1
#
_entry.id   AF-A0A4Q6XCH6-F1
#
_cell.length_a   1.000
_cell.length_b   1.000
_cell.length_c   1.000
_cell.angle_alpha   90.00
_cell.angle_beta   90.00
_cell.angle_gamma   90.00
#
_symmetry.space_group_name_H-M   'P 1'
#
loop_
_entity.id
_entity.type
_entity.pdbx_description
1 polymer ?
#
loop_
_entity_poly.entity_id
_entity_poly.type
_entity_poly.pdbx_seq_one_letter_code
_entity_poly.pdbx_strand_id
1 'polypeptide(L)' 'MEPKLMLSWSDDNGHTWSENRLLPLGKKGEYRKRVSAKKLGAGRDRVFRLRCTEPINIVLIEGRLE' A
#
# COMPACT_ATOMS: atom_id res chain seq x y z
N MET A 1 9.71 2.25 -16.61
CA MET A 1 8.27 2.36 -16.35
C MET A 1 8.10 3.16 -15.05
N GLU A 2 6.88 3.61 -14.70
CA GLU A 2 6.65 4.24 -13.39
C GLU A 2 6.17 3.14 -12.43
N PRO A 3 6.95 2.77 -11.40
CA PRO A 3 6.54 1.76 -10.43
C PRO A 3 5.25 2.18 -9.73
N LYS A 4 4.35 1.21 -9.54
CA LYS A 4 3.09 1.39 -8.83
C LYS A 4 3.08 0.51 -7.58
N LEU A 5 2.67 1.09 -6.45
CA LEU A 5 2.33 0.36 -5.25
C LEU A 5 0.91 -0.17 -5.37
N MET A 6 0.72 -1.45 -5.12
CA MET A 6 -0.57 -2.11 -5.04
C MET A 6 -0.94 -2.22 -3.56
N LEU A 7 -1.95 -1.47 -3.15
CA LEU A 7 -2.53 -1.53 -1.81
C LEU A 7 -3.85 -2.29 -1.86
N SER A 8 -3.97 -3.34 -1.04
CA SER A 8 -5.22 -4.04 -0.78
C SER A 8 -5.33 -4.29 0.73
N TRP A 9 -6.54 -4.48 1.23
CA TRP A 9 -6.76 -4.86 2.63
C TRP A 9 -7.79 -5.99 2.72
N SER A 10 -7.72 -6.72 3.82
CA SER A 10 -8.68 -7.71 4.23
C SER A 10 -9.30 -7.26 5.55
N ASP A 11 -10.60 -7.48 5.71
CA ASP A 11 -11.33 -7.24 6.97
C ASP A 11 -11.69 -8.56 7.68
N ASP A 12 -11.15 -9.69 7.21
CA ASP A 12 -11.41 -11.06 7.68
C ASP A 12 -10.12 -11.89 7.83
N ASN A 13 -9.06 -11.27 8.38
CA ASN A 13 -7.76 -11.91 8.65
C ASN A 13 -7.02 -12.49 7.43
N GLY A 14 -7.29 -11.95 6.24
CA GLY A 14 -6.61 -12.31 4.99
C GLY A 14 -7.33 -13.36 4.14
N HIS A 15 -8.54 -13.77 4.51
CA HIS A 15 -9.33 -14.73 3.73
C HIS A 15 -9.87 -14.11 2.43
N THR A 16 -10.41 -12.90 2.50
CA THR A 16 -10.84 -12.13 1.34
C THR A 16 -10.10 -10.80 1.26
N TRP A 17 -9.99 -10.26 0.05
CA TRP A 17 -9.21 -9.05 -0.23
C TRP A 17 -10.04 -8.06 -1.02
N SER A 18 -9.92 -6.79 -0.65
CA SER A 18 -10.39 -5.68 -1.47
C SER A 18 -9.72 -5.67 -2.85
N GLU A 19 -10.29 -4.93 -3.79
CA GLU A 19 -9.62 -4.61 -5.04
C GLU A 19 -8.26 -3.95 -4.80
N ASN A 20 -7.34 -4.17 -5.74
CA ASN A 20 -6.01 -3.56 -5.68
C ASN A 20 -6.08 -2.09 -6.07
N ARG A 21 -5.80 -1.21 -5.12
CA ARG A 21 -5.59 0.20 -5.40
C ARG A 21 -4.16 0.42 -5.89
N LEU A 22 -4.03 0.87 -7.13
CA LEU A 22 -2.74 1.26 -7.72
C LEU A 22 -2.40 2.70 -7.33
N LEU A 23 -1.22 2.88 -6.73
CA LEU A 23 -0.71 4.17 -6.29
C LEU A 23 0.64 4.45 -6.99
N PRO A 24 0.82 5.56 -7.70
CA PRO A 24 2.03 5.83 -8.47
C PRO A 24 3.19 6.25 -7.56
N LEU A 25 4.25 5.44 -7.48
CA LEU A 25 5.42 5.70 -6.62
C LEU A 25 6.38 6.77 -7.17
N GLY A 26 6.23 7.16 -8.45
CA GLY A 26 7.18 8.05 -9.12
C GLY A 26 8.26 7.29 -9.87
N LYS A 27 9.08 8.03 -10.60
CA LYS A 27 10.16 7.44 -11.40
C LYS A 27 11.35 7.09 -10.50
N LYS A 28 12.17 6.14 -10.94
CA LYS A 28 13.45 5.82 -10.29
C LYS A 28 14.30 7.10 -10.18
N GLY A 29 14.76 7.41 -8.97
CA GLY A 29 15.52 8.64 -8.66
C GLY A 29 14.69 9.73 -7.98
N GLU A 30 13.35 9.61 -7.94
CA GLU A 30 12.47 10.56 -7.22
C GLU A 30 12.28 10.16 -5.75
N TYR A 31 13.23 10.53 -4.88
CA TYR A 31 13.20 10.09 -3.46
C TYR A 31 12.27 10.90 -2.54
N ARG A 32 11.83 12.09 -2.97
CA ARG A 32 11.00 12.97 -2.12
C ARG A 32 9.49 12.82 -2.36
N LYS A 33 9.09 12.00 -3.33
CA LYS A 33 7.67 11.80 -3.65
C LYS A 33 7.00 11.05 -2.51
N ARG A 34 5.92 11.62 -1.97
CA ARG A 34 5.06 10.97 -0.96
C ARG A 34 3.76 10.52 -1.62
N VAL A 35 3.35 9.32 -1.29
CA VAL A 35 2.13 8.71 -1.80
C VAL A 35 1.25 8.34 -0.61
N SER A 36 -0.01 8.76 -0.62
CA SER A 36 -0.95 8.51 0.48
C SER A 36 -2.25 7.95 -0.05
N ALA A 37 -2.78 6.92 0.60
CA ALA A 37 -4.11 6.40 0.35
C ALA A 37 -5.02 6.73 1.53
N LYS A 38 -6.07 7.51 1.26
CA LYS A 38 -7.11 7.88 2.22
C LYS A 38 -8.42 7.17 1.86
N LYS A 39 -9.40 7.22 2.77
CA LYS A 39 -10.73 6.60 2.61
C LYS A 39 -10.65 5.08 2.43
N LEU A 40 -9.89 4.41 3.29
CA LEU A 40 -9.77 2.94 3.28
C LEU A 40 -10.93 2.26 4.04
N GLY A 41 -11.85 3.04 4.64
CA GLY A 41 -12.85 2.52 5.57
C GLY A 41 -12.23 2.11 6.91
N ALA A 42 -12.93 1.27 7.66
CA ALA A 42 -12.49 0.71 8.94
C ALA A 42 -12.83 -0.78 9.01
N GLY A 43 -12.06 -1.53 9.78
CA GLY A 43 -12.27 -2.96 10.02
C GLY A 43 -11.58 -3.35 11.34
N ARG A 44 -12.18 -4.30 12.07
CA ARG A 44 -11.66 -4.74 13.37
C ARG A 44 -10.37 -5.55 13.19
N ASP A 45 -10.42 -6.55 12.32
CA ASP A 45 -9.32 -7.50 12.07
C ASP A 45 -8.64 -7.17 10.73
N ARG A 46 -8.34 -5.88 10.53
CA ARG A 46 -7.85 -5.38 9.26
C ARG A 46 -6.40 -5.75 9.01
N VAL A 47 -6.13 -6.42 7.89
CA VAL A 47 -4.78 -6.74 7.42
C VAL A 47 -4.48 -5.99 6.12
N PHE A 48 -3.42 -5.19 6.11
CA PHE A 48 -2.94 -4.51 4.91
C PHE A 48 -1.95 -5.38 4.14
N ARG A 49 -2.07 -5.38 2.80
CA ARG A 49 -1.12 -6.02 1.88
C ARG A 49 -0.60 -5.01 0.88
N LEU A 50 0.72 -4.86 0.88
CA LEU A 50 1.50 -3.99 0.01
C LEU A 50 2.30 -4.84 -0.98
N ARG A 51 2.21 -4.52 -2.28
CA ARG A 51 3.02 -5.12 -3.36
C ARG A 51 3.49 -4.03 -4.31
N CYS A 52 4.52 -4.30 -5.11
CA CYS A 52 4.94 -3.39 -6.19
C CYS A 52 4.91 -4.09 -7.54
N THR A 53 4.64 -3.32 -8.59
CA THR A 53 4.72 -3.79 -9.98
C THR A 53 6.14 -4.01 -10.47
N GLU A 54 7.14 -3.41 -9.81
CA GLU A 54 8.56 -3.54 -10.15
C GLU A 54 9.35 -4.03 -8.92
N PRO A 55 10.50 -4.71 -9.10
CA PRO A 55 11.31 -5.22 -8.01
C PRO A 55 12.10 -4.10 -7.32
N ILE A 56 11.41 -3.27 -6.55
CA ILE A 56 12.00 -2.21 -5.74
C ILE A 56 11.91 -2.56 -4.26
N ASN A 57 12.89 -2.10 -3.48
CA ASN A 57 12.90 -2.32 -2.04
C ASN A 57 11.79 -1.50 -1.36
N ILE A 58 10.97 -2.16 -0.54
CA ILE A 58 9.93 -1.52 0.29
C ILE A 58 10.28 -1.79 1.74
N VAL A 59 10.45 -0.71 2.51
CA VAL A 59 10.75 -0.76 3.94
C VAL A 59 9.55 -0.22 4.70
N LEU A 60 9.00 -1.03 5.61
CA LEU A 60 7.99 -0.58 6.57
C LEU A 60 8.72 -0.01 7.79
N ILE A 61 8.47 1.27 8.10
CA ILE A 61 9.20 1.99 9.15
C ILE A 61 8.43 1.94 10.47
N GLU A 62 7.17 2.35 10.46
CA GLU A 62 6.33 2.41 11.65
C GLU A 62 4.85 2.15 11.34
N GLY A 63 4.10 1.76 12.36
CA GLY A 63 2.65 1.82 12.41
C GLY A 63 2.25 2.78 13.51
N ARG A 64 1.59 3.88 13.16
CA ARG A 64 1.13 4.90 14.10
C ARG A 64 -0.39 4.92 14.15
N LEU A 65 -0.93 4.90 15.36
CA LEU A 65 -2.34 5.14 15.66
C LEU A 65 -2.41 6.48 16.41
N GLU A 66 -3.20 7.41 15.90
CA GLU A 66 -3.51 8.68 16.56
C GLU A 66 -4.95 8.66 17.07
#